data_AF-A0A2N7B3A7-F1
#
_entry.id   AF-A0A2N7B3A7-F1
#
_cell.length_a   1.000
_cell.length_b   1.000
_cell.length_c   1.000
_cell.angle_alpha   90.00
_cell.angle_beta   90.00
_cell.angle_gamma   90.00
#
_symmetry.space_group_name_H-M   'P 1'
#
loop_
_entity.id
_entity.type
_entity.pdbx_description
1 polymer ?
#
loop_
_entity_poly.entity_id
_entity_poly.type
_entity_poly.pdbx_seq_one_letter_code
_entity_poly.pdbx_strand_id
1 'polypeptide(L)'
;MIVITTKQGKNGPTRITANVTMGINEPTLGKVRMMNSAERYDLMRQSFGNSFRRSNPTASDESVAAYVNQQAPASLLTHNTNWTNLIYNTGVTRNYEIGISGGNDKIKNYTGFNLYSEDPVKITDLYRRLNFRTNTEFTLNKRMVLSTALNGLYNTVQSDGVLNIASAGYYLLPFDSPTRADGSYRVGGSADPGWRSGGSFNPLYSVGKNWSKAKTFQVNADLT
;
A
#
# COMPACT_ATOMS: atom_id res chain seq x y z
N MET A 1 4.27 3.25 31.38
CA MET A 1 4.47 4.62 30.83
C MET A 1 5.67 4.55 29.91
N ILE A 2 5.52 4.86 28.62
CA ILE A 2 6.66 4.93 27.69
C ILE A 2 7.16 6.37 27.73
N VAL A 3 8.36 6.59 28.26
CA VAL A 3 9.00 7.91 28.29
C VAL A 3 9.83 8.06 27.01
N ILE A 4 9.43 8.98 26.13
CA ILE A 4 10.17 9.31 24.92
C ILE A 4 11.02 10.55 25.22
N THR A 5 12.31 10.36 25.46
CA THR A 5 13.27 11.46 25.53
C THR A 5 13.80 11.77 24.14
N THR A 6 13.93 13.05 23.87
CA THR A 6 14.19 13.56 22.53
C THR A 6 15.58 14.17 22.49
N LYS A 7 16.23 14.21 21.32
CA LYS A 7 17.57 14.81 21.21
C LYS A 7 17.55 16.24 21.75
N GLN A 8 18.41 16.52 22.72
CA GLN A 8 18.61 17.84 23.32
C GLN A 8 19.92 18.45 22.80
N GLY A 9 20.01 19.78 22.82
CA GLY A 9 21.26 20.47 22.55
C GLY A 9 22.32 20.08 23.58
N LYS A 10 23.56 19.89 23.14
CA LYS A 10 24.70 19.63 24.02
C LYS A 10 25.61 20.85 24.03
N ASN A 11 26.28 21.10 25.16
CA ASN A 11 27.37 22.05 25.21
C ASN A 11 28.48 21.59 24.26
N GLY A 12 28.95 22.50 23.42
CA GLY A 12 29.98 22.21 22.43
C GLY A 12 29.75 22.93 21.10
N PRO A 13 30.69 22.78 20.17
CA PRO A 13 30.59 23.40 18.86
C PRO A 13 29.34 22.91 18.13
N THR A 14 28.82 23.75 17.24
CA THR A 14 27.70 23.39 16.38
C THR A 14 28.01 22.12 15.60
N ARG A 15 27.18 21.10 15.78
CA ARG A 15 27.21 19.83 15.05
C ARG A 15 26.00 19.75 14.14
N ILE A 16 26.28 19.53 12.86
CA ILE A 16 25.28 19.26 11.83
C ILE A 16 25.30 17.76 11.55
N THR A 17 24.13 17.14 11.49
CA THR A 17 23.94 15.75 11.11
C THR A 17 22.97 15.69 9.95
N ALA A 18 23.35 15.01 8.87
CA ALA A 18 22.46 14.71 7.76
C ALA A 18 22.42 13.19 7.59
N ASN A 19 21.23 12.61 7.58
CA ASN A 19 21.00 11.18 7.35
C ASN A 19 20.07 11.03 6.16
N VAL A 20 20.42 10.11 5.26
CA VAL A 20 19.58 9.70 4.16
C VAL A 20 19.40 8.20 4.27
N THR A 21 18.16 7.74 4.23
CA THR A 21 17.82 6.32 4.19
C THR A 21 16.91 6.08 3.00
N MET A 22 17.27 5.08 2.20
CA MET A 22 16.45 4.59 1.10
C MET A 22 16.21 3.10 1.32
N GLY A 23 14.99 2.65 1.06
CA GLY A 23 14.59 1.25 1.18
C GLY A 23 13.76 0.83 -0.02
N ILE A 24 14.02 -0.38 -0.52
CA ILE A 24 13.22 -1.02 -1.55
C ILE A 24 12.35 -2.06 -0.84
N ASN A 25 11.05 -1.98 -1.04
CA ASN A 25 10.07 -2.86 -0.41
C ASN A 25 9.39 -3.69 -1.49
N GLU A 26 9.52 -5.01 -1.42
CA GLU A 26 8.85 -5.92 -2.33
C GLU A 26 7.63 -6.58 -1.65
N PRO A 27 6.55 -6.83 -2.40
CA PRO A 27 5.38 -7.51 -1.85
C PRO A 27 5.71 -8.97 -1.51
N THR A 28 5.58 -9.35 -0.24
CA THR A 28 5.73 -10.75 0.19
C THR A 28 4.42 -11.50 -0.01
N LEU A 29 4.29 -12.23 -1.11
CA LEU A 29 3.10 -13.01 -1.49
C LEU A 29 3.15 -14.47 -1.00
N GLY A 30 4.19 -14.83 -0.25
CA GLY A 30 4.45 -16.21 0.15
C GLY A 30 4.81 -17.11 -1.04
N LYS A 31 4.55 -18.42 -0.91
CA LYS A 31 4.81 -19.42 -1.96
C LYS A 31 3.60 -19.65 -2.88
N VAL A 32 2.56 -18.81 -2.78
CA VAL A 32 1.34 -18.99 -3.57
C VAL A 32 1.54 -18.36 -4.94
N ARG A 33 1.53 -19.21 -5.98
CA ARG A 33 1.50 -18.76 -7.37
C ARG A 33 0.07 -18.86 -7.89
N MET A 34 -0.44 -17.75 -8.40
CA MET A 34 -1.74 -17.75 -9.09
C MET A 34 -1.63 -18.42 -10.46
N MET A 35 -2.69 -19.14 -10.84
CA MET A 35 -2.80 -19.71 -12.18
C MET A 35 -2.99 -18.62 -13.22
N ASN A 36 -2.34 -18.77 -14.37
CA ASN A 36 -2.68 -17.98 -15.54
C ASN A 36 -4.01 -18.44 -16.16
N SER A 37 -4.49 -17.75 -17.19
CA SER A 37 -5.76 -18.09 -17.85
C SER A 37 -5.78 -19.51 -18.42
N ALA A 38 -4.71 -19.98 -19.07
CA ALA A 38 -4.64 -21.33 -19.63
C ALA A 38 -4.69 -22.41 -18.55
N GLU A 39 -3.88 -22.29 -17.49
CA GLU A 39 -3.86 -23.23 -16.36
C GLU A 39 -5.24 -23.29 -15.66
N ARG A 40 -5.86 -22.11 -15.46
CA ARG A 40 -7.20 -22.03 -14.86
C ARG A 40 -8.26 -22.64 -15.76
N TYR A 41 -8.13 -22.45 -17.07
CA TYR A 41 -9.03 -22.99 -18.08
C TYR A 41 -8.99 -24.53 -18.09
N ASP A 42 -7.78 -25.11 -18.12
CA ASP A 42 -7.59 -26.56 -18.08
C ASP A 42 -8.16 -27.18 -16.81
N LEU A 43 -7.90 -26.56 -15.65
CA LEU A 43 -8.47 -26.99 -14.38
C LEU A 43 -10.00 -26.93 -14.37
N MET A 44 -10.59 -25.85 -14.93
CA MET A 44 -12.05 -25.72 -15.03
C MET A 44 -12.65 -26.81 -15.91
N ARG A 45 -12.05 -27.11 -17.07
CA ARG A 45 -12.53 -28.18 -17.95
C ARG A 45 -12.51 -29.54 -17.26
N GLN A 46 -11.42 -29.87 -16.57
CA GLN A 46 -11.30 -31.11 -15.79
C GLN A 46 -12.35 -31.18 -14.68
N SER A 47 -12.52 -30.09 -13.92
CA SER A 47 -13.49 -30.01 -12.82
C SER A 47 -14.94 -30.21 -13.31
N PHE A 48 -15.35 -29.48 -14.35
CA PHE A 48 -16.70 -29.61 -14.92
C PHE A 48 -16.93 -30.99 -15.53
N GLY A 49 -15.93 -31.54 -16.23
CA GLY A 49 -16.02 -32.89 -16.79
C GLY A 49 -16.20 -33.95 -15.71
N ASN A 50 -15.39 -33.90 -14.65
CA ASN A 50 -15.47 -34.82 -13.52
C ASN A 50 -16.81 -34.68 -12.76
N SER A 51 -17.25 -33.44 -12.53
CA SER A 51 -18.53 -33.16 -11.88
C SER A 51 -19.71 -33.69 -12.69
N PHE A 52 -19.70 -33.47 -14.00
CA PHE A 52 -20.78 -33.93 -14.88
C PHE A 52 -20.85 -35.45 -14.94
N ARG A 53 -19.70 -36.14 -15.06
CA ARG A 53 -19.64 -37.61 -15.02
C ARG A 53 -20.09 -38.18 -13.68
N ARG A 54 -19.77 -37.51 -12.57
CA ARG A 54 -20.23 -37.92 -11.24
C ARG A 54 -21.75 -37.86 -11.11
N SER A 55 -22.38 -36.83 -11.65
CA SER A 55 -23.84 -36.68 -11.66
C SER A 55 -24.53 -37.53 -12.74
N ASN A 56 -23.79 -37.90 -13.80
CA ASN A 56 -24.30 -38.67 -14.94
C ASN A 56 -23.32 -39.81 -15.29
N PRO A 57 -23.31 -40.92 -14.52
CA PRO A 57 -22.32 -41.99 -14.70
C PRO A 57 -22.34 -42.67 -16.07
N THR A 58 -23.48 -42.62 -16.76
CA THR A 58 -23.70 -43.24 -18.09
C THR A 58 -23.56 -42.25 -19.25
N ALA A 59 -23.16 -41.00 -18.99
CA ALA A 59 -22.98 -39.99 -20.02
C ALA A 59 -21.91 -40.37 -21.05
N SER A 60 -22.19 -40.17 -22.34
CA SER A 60 -21.20 -40.35 -23.41
C SER A 60 -20.13 -39.27 -23.36
N ASP A 61 -18.96 -39.55 -23.93
CA ASP A 61 -17.86 -38.58 -23.99
C ASP A 61 -18.23 -37.31 -24.77
N GLU A 62 -19.10 -37.41 -25.80
CA GLU A 62 -19.58 -36.23 -26.51
C GLU A 62 -20.46 -35.35 -25.63
N SER A 63 -21.34 -35.95 -24.82
CA SER A 63 -22.22 -35.20 -23.91
C SER A 63 -21.43 -34.45 -22.84
N VAL A 64 -20.35 -35.08 -22.33
CA VAL A 64 -19.42 -34.46 -21.38
C VAL A 64 -18.67 -33.30 -22.06
N ALA A 65 -18.17 -33.51 -23.28
CA ALA A 65 -17.46 -32.48 -24.04
C ALA A 65 -18.36 -31.28 -24.36
N ALA A 66 -19.62 -31.52 -24.75
CA ALA A 66 -20.60 -30.47 -25.01
C ALA A 66 -20.89 -29.66 -23.74
N TYR A 67 -21.12 -30.32 -22.60
CA TYR A 67 -21.31 -29.65 -21.31
C TYR A 67 -20.10 -28.81 -20.91
N VAL A 68 -18.89 -29.38 -20.99
CA VAL A 68 -17.65 -28.66 -20.66
C VAL A 68 -17.45 -27.45 -21.56
N ASN A 69 -17.70 -27.57 -22.87
CA ASN A 69 -17.57 -26.44 -23.80
C ASN A 69 -18.61 -25.33 -23.54
N GLN A 70 -19.79 -25.70 -23.04
CA GLN A 70 -20.81 -24.73 -22.62
C GLN A 70 -20.39 -23.97 -21.34
N GLN A 71 -19.81 -24.66 -20.36
CA GLN A 71 -19.38 -24.04 -19.09
C GLN A 71 -18.05 -23.29 -19.19
N ALA A 72 -17.12 -23.78 -20.01
CA ALA A 72 -15.80 -23.23 -20.22
C ALA A 72 -15.52 -22.99 -21.72
N PRO A 73 -16.20 -22.01 -22.34
CA PRO A 73 -15.96 -21.69 -23.75
C PRO A 73 -14.56 -21.13 -23.96
N ALA A 74 -13.99 -21.34 -25.14
CA ALA A 74 -12.63 -20.87 -25.49
C ALA A 74 -12.49 -19.34 -25.39
N SER A 75 -13.60 -18.58 -25.47
CA SER A 75 -13.62 -17.13 -25.28
C SER A 75 -13.13 -16.66 -23.91
N LEU A 76 -13.07 -17.54 -22.90
CA LEU A 76 -12.45 -17.22 -21.61
C LEU A 76 -10.95 -16.92 -21.74
N LEU A 77 -10.27 -17.50 -22.72
CA LEU A 77 -8.84 -17.30 -22.94
C LEU A 77 -8.50 -15.96 -23.61
N THR A 78 -9.49 -15.12 -23.89
CA THR A 78 -9.29 -13.78 -24.49
C THR A 78 -8.43 -12.87 -23.61
N HIS A 79 -8.42 -13.10 -22.30
CA HIS A 79 -7.63 -12.32 -21.34
C HIS A 79 -6.79 -13.23 -20.44
N ASN A 80 -5.65 -12.69 -20.00
CA ASN A 80 -4.74 -13.33 -19.04
C ASN A 80 -4.22 -12.29 -18.05
N THR A 81 -5.10 -11.81 -17.19
CA THR A 81 -4.81 -10.75 -16.24
C THR A 81 -4.07 -11.30 -15.03
N ASN A 82 -2.86 -10.80 -14.80
CA ASN A 82 -2.14 -11.04 -13.56
C ASN A 82 -2.54 -9.96 -12.53
N TRP A 83 -3.60 -10.24 -11.77
CA TRP A 83 -4.12 -9.32 -10.76
C TRP A 83 -3.09 -8.95 -9.69
N THR A 84 -2.28 -9.92 -9.26
CA THR A 84 -1.26 -9.70 -8.24
C THR A 84 -0.22 -8.66 -8.69
N ASN A 85 0.24 -8.74 -9.95
CA ASN A 85 1.18 -7.76 -10.51
C ASN A 85 0.56 -6.38 -10.77
N LEU A 86 -0.77 -6.29 -10.90
CA LEU A 86 -1.44 -5.00 -11.10
C LEU A 86 -1.74 -4.28 -9.77
N ILE A 87 -1.96 -5.07 -8.72
CA ILE A 87 -2.30 -4.57 -7.38
C ILE A 87 -1.03 -4.15 -6.62
N TYR A 88 0.04 -4.91 -6.79
CA TYR A 88 1.30 -4.71 -6.09
C TYR A 88 2.40 -4.20 -7.01
N ASN A 89 3.14 -3.20 -6.51
CA ASN A 89 4.33 -2.65 -7.12
C ASN A 89 5.52 -2.79 -6.15
N THR A 90 6.73 -2.57 -6.64
CA THR A 90 7.89 -2.35 -5.78
C THR A 90 7.76 -0.98 -5.12
N GLY A 91 7.64 -0.95 -3.79
CA GLY A 91 7.59 0.27 -3.00
C GLY A 91 8.98 0.83 -2.75
N VAL A 92 9.06 2.15 -2.59
CA VAL A 92 10.33 2.84 -2.30
C VAL A 92 10.13 3.78 -1.12
N THR A 93 10.83 3.51 -0.03
CA THR A 93 10.87 4.39 1.14
C THR A 93 12.08 5.31 1.03
N ARG A 94 11.86 6.60 1.29
CA ARG A 94 12.91 7.61 1.36
C ARG A 94 12.74 8.44 2.63
N ASN A 95 13.81 8.58 3.39
CA ASN A 95 13.84 9.33 4.64
C ASN A 95 15.06 10.25 4.65
N TYR A 96 14.81 11.55 4.72
CA TYR A 96 15.82 12.59 4.80
C TYR A 96 15.70 13.27 6.16
N GLU A 97 16.74 13.18 6.99
CA GLU A 97 16.80 13.84 8.29
C GLU A 97 17.98 14.80 8.29
N ILE A 98 17.74 16.05 8.68
CA ILE A 98 18.77 17.03 8.94
C ILE A 98 18.57 17.53 10.37
N GLY A 99 19.66 17.56 11.14
CA GLY A 99 19.68 18.02 12.51
C GLY A 99 20.84 18.97 12.72
N ILE A 100 20.59 20.05 13.43
CA ILE A 100 21.59 21.00 13.90
C ILE A 100 21.48 21.01 15.42
N SER A 101 22.61 20.85 16.09
CA SER A 101 22.67 20.86 17.55
C SER A 101 23.91 21.60 18.00
N GLY A 102 23.83 22.29 19.11
CA GLY A 102 24.99 22.98 19.67
C GLY A 102 24.58 23.95 20.75
N GLY A 103 25.58 24.53 21.40
CA GLY A 103 25.33 25.45 22.48
C GLY A 103 26.52 25.66 23.39
N ASN A 104 26.31 26.56 24.34
CA ASN A 104 27.23 26.85 25.42
C ASN A 104 26.46 26.84 26.75
N ASP A 105 27.14 27.22 27.83
CA ASP A 105 26.57 27.19 29.18
C ASP A 105 25.33 28.08 29.37
N LYS A 106 25.08 29.04 28.46
CA LYS A 106 23.89 29.91 28.52
C LYS A 106 22.77 29.43 27.62
N ILE A 107 23.07 28.84 26.46
CA ILE A 107 22.08 28.45 25.47
C ILE A 107 22.45 27.11 24.86
N LYS A 108 21.53 26.14 24.91
CA LYS A 108 21.62 24.88 24.16
C LYS A 108 20.44 24.80 23.20
N ASN A 109 20.69 24.49 21.94
CA ASN A 109 19.64 24.31 20.94
C ASN A 109 19.82 23.00 20.16
N TYR A 110 18.69 22.41 19.81
CA TYR A 110 18.57 21.40 18.79
C TYR A 110 17.45 21.82 17.84
N THR A 111 17.72 21.78 16.54
CA THR A 111 16.70 21.94 15.49
C THR A 111 16.83 20.78 14.51
N GLY A 112 15.73 20.10 14.24
CA GLY A 112 15.65 18.95 13.36
C GLY A 112 14.54 19.09 12.34
N PHE A 113 14.81 18.60 11.15
CA PHE A 113 13.86 18.52 10.06
C PHE A 113 13.90 17.11 9.48
N ASN A 114 12.74 16.53 9.22
CA ASN A 114 12.62 15.21 8.64
C ASN A 114 11.56 15.20 7.53
N LEU A 115 11.96 14.71 6.35
CA LEU A 115 11.07 14.45 5.24
C LEU A 115 11.07 12.94 4.97
N TYR A 116 9.91 12.33 5.17
CA TYR A 116 9.66 10.93 4.90
C TYR A 116 8.65 10.81 3.76
N SER A 117 8.95 9.95 2.79
CA SER A 117 8.04 9.58 1.72
C SER A 117 8.11 8.09 1.46
N GLU A 118 6.96 7.49 1.24
CA GLU A 118 6.83 6.09 0.87
C GLU A 118 6.00 5.98 -0.39
N ASP A 119 6.64 5.53 -1.46
CA ASP A 119 5.97 5.10 -2.67
C ASP A 119 5.36 3.72 -2.38
N PRO A 120 4.10 3.50 -2.77
CA PRO A 120 3.35 2.35 -2.30
C PRO A 120 3.83 1.02 -2.89
N VAL A 121 3.85 -0.01 -2.04
CA VAL A 121 3.79 -1.41 -2.49
C VAL A 121 2.38 -1.73 -3.01
N LYS A 122 1.34 -1.15 -2.42
CA LYS A 122 -0.06 -1.34 -2.83
C LYS A 122 -0.53 -0.11 -3.60
N ILE A 123 -0.81 -0.22 -4.90
CA ILE A 123 -0.94 0.90 -5.85
C ILE A 123 -1.84 2.08 -5.41
N THR A 124 -2.76 1.85 -4.46
CA THR A 124 -3.69 2.84 -3.92
C THR A 124 -3.19 3.65 -2.72
N ASP A 125 -2.07 3.25 -2.12
CA ASP A 125 -1.60 3.84 -0.86
C ASP A 125 -0.58 4.96 -1.12
N LEU A 126 -0.50 5.91 -0.20
CA LEU A 126 0.57 6.91 -0.21
C LEU A 126 0.78 7.40 1.21
N TYR A 127 2.04 7.49 1.62
CA TYR A 127 2.37 8.15 2.87
C TYR A 127 3.52 9.14 2.69
N ARG A 128 3.27 10.37 3.13
CA ARG A 128 4.27 11.43 3.18
C ARG A 128 4.17 12.14 4.51
N ARG A 129 5.31 12.36 5.15
CA ARG A 129 5.40 13.02 6.45
C ARG A 129 6.55 14.03 6.45
N LEU A 130 6.21 15.23 6.87
CA LEU A 130 7.11 16.32 7.18
C LEU A 130 7.10 16.51 8.70
N ASN A 131 8.26 16.50 9.33
CA ASN A 131 8.40 16.80 10.75
C ASN A 131 9.44 17.90 10.93
N PHE A 132 9.09 18.88 11.75
CA PHE A 132 9.98 19.93 12.21
C PHE A 132 10.01 19.90 13.74
N ARG A 133 11.19 20.04 14.30
CA ARG A 133 11.39 20.06 15.74
C ARG A 133 12.43 21.08 16.13
N THR A 134 12.16 21.87 17.17
CA THR A 134 13.19 22.65 17.87
C THR A 134 13.06 22.47 19.38
N ASN A 135 14.19 22.29 20.04
CA ASN A 135 14.30 22.25 21.49
C ASN A 135 15.37 23.26 21.89
N THR A 136 15.04 24.26 22.71
CA THR A 136 15.99 25.27 23.18
C THR A 136 15.96 25.37 24.70
N GLU A 137 17.13 25.35 25.32
CA GLU A 137 17.32 25.55 26.75
C GLU A 137 18.13 26.83 26.96
N PHE A 138 17.59 27.76 27.74
CA PHE A 138 18.22 29.00 28.16
C PHE A 138 18.54 28.94 29.65
N THR A 139 19.80 29.00 30.00
CA THR A 139 20.24 29.14 31.40
C THR A 139 20.38 30.63 31.71
N LEU A 140 19.38 31.21 32.38
CA LEU A 140 19.37 32.62 32.77
C LEU A 140 20.35 32.86 33.93
N ASN A 141 20.35 31.96 34.91
CA ASN A 141 21.29 31.94 36.02
C ASN A 141 21.37 30.51 36.61
N LYS A 142 22.20 30.28 37.62
CA LYS A 142 22.40 28.94 38.25
C LYS A 142 21.12 28.34 38.86
N ARG A 143 20.05 29.12 39.03
CA ARG A 143 18.78 28.70 39.65
C ARG A 143 17.60 28.74 38.68
N MET A 144 17.79 29.25 37.46
CA MET A 144 16.71 29.46 36.49
C MET A 144 17.16 29.00 35.12
N VAL A 145 16.51 27.92 34.66
CA VAL A 145 16.64 27.36 33.32
C VAL A 145 15.26 27.40 32.69
N LEU A 146 15.16 27.98 31.50
CA LEU A 146 13.96 28.02 30.69
C LEU A 146 14.15 27.06 29.51
N SER A 147 13.30 26.05 29.39
CA SER A 147 13.33 25.10 28.29
C SER A 147 12.08 25.24 27.44
N THR A 148 12.29 25.30 26.13
CA THR A 148 11.23 25.36 25.13
C THR A 148 11.35 24.17 24.20
N ALA A 149 10.24 23.52 23.89
CA ALA A 149 10.17 22.47 22.90
C ALA A 149 9.00 22.75 21.95
N LEU A 150 9.26 22.70 20.65
CA LEU A 150 8.25 22.88 19.61
C LEU A 150 8.39 21.73 18.62
N ASN A 151 7.28 21.07 18.32
CA ASN A 151 7.19 19.99 17.35
C ASN A 151 6.04 20.27 16.38
N GLY A 152 6.34 20.33 15.09
CA GLY A 152 5.38 20.42 14.00
C GLY A 152 5.40 19.16 13.15
N LEU A 153 4.21 18.65 12.84
CA LEU A 153 4.03 17.47 12.00
C LEU A 153 2.99 17.80 10.92
N TYR A 154 3.34 17.54 9.67
CA TYR A 154 2.40 17.55 8.56
C TYR A 154 2.50 16.22 7.82
N ASN A 155 1.39 15.49 7.68
CA ASN A 155 1.39 14.26 6.93
C ASN A 155 0.19 14.16 5.99
N THR A 156 0.42 13.49 4.87
CA THR A 156 -0.62 13.07 3.94
C THR A 156 -0.66 11.56 3.94
N VAL A 157 -1.83 11.00 4.21
CA VAL A 157 -2.11 9.58 4.08
C VAL A 157 -3.15 9.43 2.98
N GLN A 158 -2.90 8.53 2.06
CA GLN A 158 -3.90 8.03 1.14
C GLN A 158 -3.93 6.52 1.28
N SER A 159 -5.13 5.96 1.32
CA SER A 159 -5.34 4.53 1.29
C SER A 159 -6.74 4.32 0.76
N ASP A 160 -6.92 3.87 -0.48
CA ASP A 160 -8.24 3.80 -1.12
C ASP A 160 -9.22 2.82 -0.45
N GLY A 161 -8.94 2.37 0.78
CA GLY A 161 -9.92 1.68 1.63
C GLY A 161 -10.41 0.38 1.01
N VAL A 162 -9.71 -0.15 0.00
CA VAL A 162 -10.01 -1.45 -0.61
C VAL A 162 -9.59 -2.50 0.41
N LEU A 163 -10.49 -2.74 1.37
CA LEU A 163 -10.35 -3.63 2.53
C LEU A 163 -10.00 -5.07 2.14
N ASN A 164 -10.04 -5.39 0.85
CA ASN A 164 -9.90 -6.71 0.28
C ASN A 164 -8.96 -6.74 -0.94
N ILE A 165 -8.00 -5.81 -1.07
CA ILE A 165 -7.04 -5.89 -2.18
C ILE A 165 -6.26 -7.21 -2.17
N ALA A 166 -5.84 -7.67 -0.97
CA ALA A 166 -5.11 -8.92 -0.84
C ALA A 166 -5.97 -10.13 -1.24
N SER A 167 -7.25 -10.14 -0.84
CA SER A 167 -8.20 -11.19 -1.22
C SER A 167 -8.61 -11.08 -2.70
N ALA A 168 -8.69 -9.89 -3.27
CA ALA A 168 -8.92 -9.67 -4.70
C ALA A 168 -7.82 -10.33 -5.54
N GLY A 169 -6.56 -10.28 -5.11
CA GLY A 169 -5.46 -11.00 -5.76
C GLY A 169 -5.66 -12.53 -5.81
N TYR A 170 -6.47 -13.11 -4.93
CA TYR A 170 -6.76 -14.55 -4.88
C TYR A 170 -8.09 -14.95 -5.52
N TYR A 171 -9.12 -14.08 -5.46
CA TYR A 171 -10.46 -14.39 -5.94
C TYR A 171 -10.70 -13.93 -7.38
N LEU A 172 -9.95 -12.94 -7.86
CA LEU A 172 -10.10 -12.47 -9.22
C LEU A 172 -9.54 -13.46 -10.23
N LEU A 173 -10.35 -13.79 -11.22
CA LEU A 173 -10.01 -14.73 -12.28
C LEU A 173 -9.13 -14.05 -13.32
N PRO A 174 -8.15 -14.78 -13.90
CA PRO A 174 -7.29 -14.24 -14.96
C PRO A 174 -8.04 -13.93 -16.27
N PHE A 175 -9.30 -14.35 -16.39
CA PHE A 175 -10.16 -14.09 -17.54
C PHE A 175 -10.75 -12.67 -17.56
N ASP A 176 -10.68 -11.95 -16.44
CA ASP A 176 -11.28 -10.63 -16.33
C ASP A 176 -10.31 -9.54 -16.76
N SER A 177 -10.76 -8.64 -17.64
CA SER A 177 -9.99 -7.45 -18.00
C SER A 177 -10.14 -6.37 -16.92
N PRO A 178 -9.04 -5.72 -16.48
CA PRO A 178 -9.11 -4.60 -15.53
C PRO A 178 -9.71 -3.33 -16.13
N THR A 179 -9.67 -3.18 -17.46
CA THR A 179 -10.10 -1.98 -18.17
C THR A 179 -11.12 -2.29 -19.26
N ARG A 180 -11.86 -1.26 -19.68
CA ARG A 180 -12.70 -1.27 -20.87
C ARG A 180 -11.87 -0.87 -22.09
N ALA A 181 -12.46 -0.99 -23.28
CA ALA A 181 -11.81 -0.63 -24.55
C ALA A 181 -11.42 0.86 -24.63
N ASP A 182 -12.10 1.73 -23.89
CA ASP A 182 -11.80 3.16 -23.77
C ASP A 182 -10.65 3.48 -22.78
N GLY A 183 -10.07 2.46 -22.14
CA GLY A 183 -9.01 2.59 -21.14
C GLY A 183 -9.50 2.87 -19.72
N SER A 184 -10.81 3.08 -19.50
CA SER A 184 -11.36 3.26 -18.15
C SER A 184 -11.32 1.96 -17.35
N TYR A 185 -11.08 2.06 -16.04
CA TYR A 185 -11.17 0.89 -15.16
C TYR A 185 -12.60 0.36 -15.07
N ARG A 186 -12.74 -0.97 -15.20
CA ARG A 186 -13.99 -1.68 -14.93
C ARG A 186 -14.32 -1.59 -13.44
N VAL A 187 -15.62 -1.59 -13.10
CA VAL A 187 -16.04 -1.61 -11.68
C VAL A 187 -15.88 -3.04 -11.14
N GLY A 188 -16.13 -4.03 -11.99
CA GLY A 188 -16.28 -5.42 -11.57
C GLY A 188 -17.59 -5.65 -10.82
N GLY A 189 -17.71 -6.83 -10.22
CA GLY A 189 -18.93 -7.28 -9.55
C GLY A 189 -19.96 -7.86 -10.53
N SER A 190 -20.99 -8.50 -9.98
CA SER A 190 -21.97 -9.29 -10.74
C SER A 190 -22.78 -8.49 -11.77
N ALA A 191 -22.80 -7.15 -11.65
CA ALA A 191 -23.49 -6.26 -12.57
C ALA A 191 -22.63 -5.81 -13.75
N ASP A 192 -21.32 -6.07 -13.76
CA ASP A 192 -20.42 -5.63 -14.83
C ASP A 192 -20.38 -6.67 -15.97
N PRO A 193 -20.88 -6.35 -17.19
CA PRO A 193 -20.96 -7.31 -18.28
C PRO A 193 -19.60 -7.89 -18.68
N GLY A 194 -19.54 -9.23 -18.73
CA GLY A 194 -18.33 -9.98 -19.06
C GLY A 194 -17.39 -10.22 -17.87
N TRP A 195 -17.73 -9.73 -16.67
CA TRP A 195 -16.98 -10.02 -15.45
C TRP A 195 -17.28 -11.43 -14.93
N ARG A 196 -16.24 -12.24 -14.76
CA ARG A 196 -16.29 -13.66 -14.42
C ARG A 196 -16.02 -13.92 -12.94
N SER A 197 -15.37 -12.99 -12.24
CA SER A 197 -15.09 -13.10 -10.79
C SER A 197 -16.33 -12.87 -9.91
N GLY A 198 -17.53 -12.89 -10.47
CA GLY A 198 -18.79 -12.79 -9.74
C GLY A 198 -18.87 -11.50 -8.93
N GLY A 199 -19.14 -11.60 -7.63
CA GLY A 199 -19.31 -10.46 -6.72
C GLY A 199 -18.01 -9.70 -6.38
N SER A 200 -16.84 -10.16 -6.82
CA SER A 200 -15.58 -9.48 -6.54
C SER A 200 -15.45 -8.19 -7.36
N PHE A 201 -15.13 -7.08 -6.71
CA PHE A 201 -14.91 -5.79 -7.37
C PHE A 201 -13.47 -5.66 -7.89
N ASN A 202 -13.29 -4.83 -8.91
CA ASN A 202 -11.98 -4.48 -9.44
C ASN A 202 -11.26 -3.51 -8.48
N PRO A 203 -10.14 -3.91 -7.85
CA PRO A 203 -9.41 -3.05 -6.93
C PRO A 203 -8.78 -1.83 -7.60
N LEU A 204 -8.61 -1.85 -8.93
CA LEU A 204 -8.04 -0.73 -9.67
C LEU A 204 -9.06 0.37 -9.96
N TYR A 205 -10.36 0.13 -9.75
CA TYR A 205 -11.40 1.11 -10.04
C TYR A 205 -11.29 2.40 -9.22
N SER A 206 -10.72 2.31 -8.01
CA SER A 206 -10.49 3.46 -7.12
C SER A 206 -9.22 4.24 -7.44
N VAL A 207 -8.30 3.66 -8.22
CA VAL A 207 -7.00 4.27 -8.53
C VAL A 207 -7.21 5.65 -9.16
N GLY A 208 -6.61 6.67 -8.56
CA GLY A 208 -6.70 8.06 -9.01
C GLY A 208 -7.95 8.81 -8.57
N LYS A 209 -8.94 8.16 -7.94
CA LYS A 209 -10.18 8.81 -7.49
C LYS A 209 -10.05 9.53 -6.14
N ASN A 210 -8.93 9.34 -5.43
CA ASN A 210 -8.56 10.03 -4.18
C ASN A 210 -9.64 10.03 -3.10
N TRP A 211 -10.48 9.00 -3.02
CA TRP A 211 -11.66 8.98 -2.15
C TRP A 211 -11.36 9.08 -0.65
N SER A 212 -10.12 8.80 -0.24
CA SER A 212 -9.71 8.65 1.17
C SER A 212 -8.36 9.32 1.47
N LYS A 213 -8.09 10.46 0.83
CA LYS A 213 -6.89 11.25 1.09
C LYS A 213 -7.07 12.12 2.33
N ALA A 214 -6.38 11.79 3.40
CA ALA A 214 -6.35 12.57 4.63
C ALA A 214 -5.07 13.42 4.73
N LYS A 215 -5.23 14.66 5.19
CA LYS A 215 -4.12 15.55 5.53
C LYS A 215 -4.23 15.89 7.01
N THR A 216 -3.15 15.70 7.75
CA THR A 216 -3.09 15.99 9.18
C THR A 216 -1.99 17.00 9.43
N PHE A 217 -2.31 18.01 10.21
CA PHE A 217 -1.37 18.99 10.72
C PHE A 217 -1.46 18.98 12.25
N GLN A 218 -0.32 18.87 12.92
CA GLN A 218 -0.22 18.88 14.37
C GLN A 218 0.93 19.77 14.80
N VAL A 219 0.72 20.57 15.85
CA VAL A 219 1.74 21.38 16.48
C VAL A 219 1.63 21.19 17.98
N ASN A 220 2.76 20.90 18.62
CA ASN A 220 2.86 20.78 20.07
C ASN A 220 3.97 21.71 20.55
N ALA A 221 3.70 22.46 21.61
CA ALA A 221 4.65 23.37 22.22
C ALA A 221 4.64 23.20 23.74
N ASP A 222 5.83 23.03 24.32
CA ASP A 222 6.05 22.89 25.75
C ASP A 222 7.03 23.98 26.22
N LEU A 223 6.76 24.54 27.40
CA LEU A 223 7.58 25.55 28.06
C LEU A 223 7.71 25.16 29.54
N THR A 224 8.94 25.05 30.04
CA THR A 224 9.23 24.67 31.44
C THR A 224 10.37 25.49 32.01
#